data_AF-A0A2D4PHS5-F1
#
_entry.id   AF-A0A2D4PHS5-F1
#
_cell.length_a   1.000
_cell.length_b   1.000
_cell.length_c   1.000
_cell.angle_alpha   90.00
_cell.angle_beta   90.00
_cell.angle_gamma   90.00
#
_symmetry.space_group_name_H-M   'P 1'
#
loop_
_entity.id
_entity.type
_entity.pdbx_description
1 polymer ?
#
loop_
_entity_poly.entity_id
_entity_poly.type
_entity_poly.pdbx_seq_one_letter_code
_entity_poly.pdbx_strand_id
1 'polypeptide(L)'
;AELLPFAEVAYNNAVHSSTGFIPFQINTGMDFVPMPELPKQPPTSMSLTEWMNSLKKGWEDTKRALVKAAKNYKPQADKHGSVQPPFKVGDKNPVPCSNGRGGGVQKVMANCHGVRRNSSET
;
A
#
# COMPACT_ATOMS: atom_id res chain seq x y z
N ALA A 1 -13.88 -21.80 9.13
CA ALA A 1 -13.77 -20.83 8.02
C ALA A 1 -15.08 -20.06 7.79
N GLU A 2 -16.19 -20.45 8.43
CA GLU A 2 -17.53 -19.84 8.31
C GLU A 2 -17.62 -18.32 8.48
N LEU A 3 -16.69 -17.69 9.21
CA LEU A 3 -16.71 -16.26 9.47
C LEU A 3 -15.87 -15.43 8.48
N LEU A 4 -15.15 -16.07 7.57
CA LEU A 4 -14.26 -15.38 6.63
C LEU A 4 -14.99 -14.35 5.75
N PRO A 5 -16.17 -14.64 5.17
CA PRO A 5 -16.89 -13.66 4.38
C PRO A 5 -17.30 -12.43 5.19
N PHE A 6 -17.70 -12.63 6.46
CA PHE A 6 -18.07 -11.52 7.35
C PHE A 6 -16.85 -10.68 7.76
N ALA A 7 -15.70 -11.33 7.99
CA ALA A 7 -14.46 -10.64 8.29
C ALA A 7 -13.99 -9.79 7.09
N GLU A 8 -14.08 -10.32 5.87
CA GLU A 8 -13.73 -9.60 4.65
C GLU A 8 -14.65 -8.39 4.44
N VAL A 9 -15.96 -8.57 4.56
CA VAL A 9 -16.94 -7.48 4.46
C VAL A 9 -16.68 -6.43 5.54
N ALA A 10 -16.43 -6.82 6.78
CA ALA A 10 -16.13 -5.88 7.85
C ALA A 10 -14.83 -5.10 7.59
N TYR A 11 -13.78 -5.78 7.14
CA TYR A 11 -12.49 -5.17 6.84
C TYR A 11 -12.56 -4.17 5.69
N ASN A 12 -13.21 -4.56 4.58
CA ASN A 12 -13.32 -3.71 3.37
C ASN A 12 -14.20 -2.48 3.58
N ASN A 13 -15.10 -2.52 4.58
CA ASN A 13 -16.06 -1.46 4.85
C ASN A 13 -15.74 -0.62 6.10
N ALA A 14 -14.69 -0.95 6.84
CA ALA A 14 -14.22 -0.16 7.97
C ALA A 14 -13.30 0.99 7.51
N VAL A 15 -13.31 2.09 8.26
CA VAL A 15 -12.34 3.19 8.06
C VAL A 15 -10.95 2.69 8.40
N HIS A 16 -10.05 2.69 7.42
CA HIS A 16 -8.71 2.16 7.58
C HIS A 16 -7.77 3.21 8.20
N SER A 17 -7.01 2.84 9.24
CA SER A 17 -6.20 3.77 10.04
C SER A 17 -5.11 4.52 9.25
N SER A 18 -4.50 3.87 8.25
CA SER A 18 -3.45 4.49 7.43
C SER A 18 -3.97 5.52 6.43
N THR A 19 -5.23 5.39 6.00
CA THR A 19 -5.79 6.21 4.91
C THR A 19 -6.88 7.16 5.42
N GLY A 20 -7.57 6.82 6.50
CA GLY A 20 -8.75 7.53 6.99
C GLY A 20 -10.01 7.30 6.12
N PHE A 21 -9.96 6.34 5.21
CA PHE A 21 -11.02 6.07 4.23
C PHE A 21 -11.41 4.59 4.25
N ILE A 22 -12.60 4.29 3.71
CA ILE A 22 -13.11 2.93 3.56
C ILE A 22 -12.52 2.32 2.27
N PRO A 23 -11.81 1.17 2.32
CA PRO A 23 -11.19 0.56 1.15
C PRO A 23 -12.15 0.30 -0.03
N PHE A 24 -13.35 -0.24 0.26
CA PHE A 24 -14.37 -0.48 -0.76
C PHE A 24 -14.77 0.81 -1.49
N GLN A 25 -14.95 1.90 -0.74
CA GLN A 25 -15.35 3.20 -1.28
C GLN A 25 -14.25 3.83 -2.13
N ILE A 26 -12.97 3.70 -1.74
CA ILE A 26 -11.84 4.20 -2.55
C ILE A 26 -11.77 3.47 -3.90
N ASN A 27 -12.00 2.17 -3.90
CA ASN A 27 -11.91 1.35 -5.12
C ASN A 27 -13.10 1.56 -6.05
N THR A 28 -14.30 1.68 -5.51
CA THR A 28 -15.55 1.69 -6.29
C THR A 28 -16.17 3.08 -6.46
N GLY A 29 -15.85 4.03 -5.57
CA GLY A 29 -16.51 5.34 -5.51
C GLY A 29 -17.95 5.28 -5.01
N MET A 30 -18.37 4.14 -4.45
CA MET A 30 -19.73 3.87 -4.02
C MET A 30 -19.76 3.52 -2.53
N ASP A 31 -20.87 3.83 -1.89
CA ASP A 31 -21.11 3.42 -0.51
C ASP A 31 -21.56 1.96 -0.46
N PHE A 32 -21.12 1.25 0.58
CA PHE A 32 -21.46 -0.15 0.77
C PHE A 32 -22.88 -0.31 1.31
N VAL A 33 -23.65 -1.22 0.72
CA VAL A 33 -25.05 -1.47 1.05
C VAL A 33 -25.19 -2.93 1.52
N PRO A 34 -25.13 -3.20 2.85
CA PRO A 34 -25.16 -4.58 3.38
C PRO A 34 -26.49 -5.30 3.17
N MET A 35 -27.59 -4.54 3.07
CA MET A 35 -28.93 -5.07 2.89
C MET A 35 -29.66 -4.18 1.87
N PRO A 36 -29.71 -4.59 0.59
CA PRO A 36 -30.33 -3.82 -0.48
C PRO A 36 -31.87 -3.88 -0.44
N GLU A 37 -32.42 -4.92 0.20
CA GLU A 37 -33.86 -5.18 0.24
C GLU A 37 -34.60 -4.31 1.26
N LEU A 38 -33.87 -3.68 2.19
CA LEU A 38 -34.47 -2.76 3.15
C LEU A 38 -34.83 -1.42 2.48
N PRO A 39 -36.02 -0.87 2.77
CA PRO A 39 -36.39 0.48 2.32
C PRO A 39 -35.33 1.50 2.74
N LYS A 40 -34.78 2.21 1.76
CA LYS A 40 -33.78 3.25 1.96
C LYS A 40 -34.21 4.52 1.26
N GLN A 41 -33.66 5.64 1.73
CA GLN A 41 -33.75 6.89 0.99
C GLN A 41 -33.14 6.67 -0.40
N PRO A 42 -33.75 7.24 -1.45
CA PRO A 42 -33.21 7.15 -2.79
C PRO A 42 -31.77 7.71 -2.77
N PRO A 43 -30.82 7.06 -3.48
CA PRO A 43 -29.46 7.55 -3.52
C PRO A 43 -29.46 8.96 -4.07
N THR A 44 -28.64 9.83 -3.47
CA THR A 44 -28.43 11.19 -3.99
C THR A 44 -27.97 11.08 -5.44
N SER A 45 -28.75 11.63 -6.37
CA SER A 45 -28.38 11.62 -7.79
C SER A 45 -27.15 12.50 -7.98
N MET A 46 -26.00 11.87 -8.16
CA MET A 46 -24.76 12.54 -8.53
C MET A 46 -24.59 12.41 -10.05
N SER A 47 -24.18 13.48 -10.72
CA SER A 47 -23.82 13.38 -12.12
C SER A 47 -22.57 12.50 -12.31
N LEU A 48 -22.44 11.88 -13.48
CA LEU A 48 -21.26 11.06 -13.81
C LEU A 48 -19.95 11.83 -13.66
N THR A 49 -19.94 13.11 -14.00
CA THR A 49 -18.78 13.99 -13.92
C THR A 49 -18.41 14.30 -12.47
N GLU A 50 -19.39 14.60 -11.63
CA GLU A 50 -19.17 14.79 -10.18
C GLU A 50 -18.64 13.52 -9.53
N TRP A 51 -19.20 12.36 -9.87
CA TRP A 51 -18.74 11.06 -9.37
C TRP A 51 -17.31 10.76 -9.81
N MET A 52 -16.97 11.02 -11.08
CA MET A 52 -15.61 10.79 -11.55
C MET A 52 -14.59 11.74 -10.92
N ASN A 53 -15.00 12.99 -10.64
CA ASN A 53 -14.17 13.96 -9.94
C ASN A 53 -13.98 13.59 -8.46
N SER A 54 -15.04 13.10 -7.79
CA SER A 54 -14.96 12.65 -6.39
C SER A 54 -14.03 11.44 -6.26
N LEU A 55 -14.13 10.49 -7.19
CA LEU A 55 -13.23 9.34 -7.29
C LEU A 55 -11.76 9.75 -7.47
N LYS A 56 -11.47 10.62 -8.45
CA LYS A 56 -10.11 11.12 -8.67
C LYS A 56 -9.56 11.81 -7.43
N LYS A 57 -10.36 12.65 -6.78
CA LYS A 57 -9.98 13.34 -5.55
C LYS A 57 -9.69 12.34 -4.42
N GLY A 58 -10.59 11.39 -4.18
CA GLY A 58 -10.43 10.36 -3.16
C GLY A 58 -9.18 9.51 -3.37
N TRP A 59 -8.84 9.19 -4.63
CA TRP A 59 -7.61 8.49 -4.97
C TRP A 59 -6.35 9.29 -4.64
N GLU A 60 -6.30 10.58 -5.02
CA GLU A 60 -5.17 11.43 -4.68
C GLU A 60 -5.03 11.68 -3.17
N ASP A 61 -6.15 11.84 -2.46
CA ASP A 61 -6.18 11.94 -1.00
C ASP A 61 -5.64 10.66 -0.35
N THR A 62 -6.05 9.50 -0.85
CA THR A 62 -5.57 8.19 -0.37
C THR A 62 -4.07 8.04 -0.56
N LYS A 63 -3.53 8.39 -1.73
CA LYS A 63 -2.07 8.38 -1.97
C LYS A 63 -1.32 9.28 -0.99
N ARG A 64 -1.82 10.50 -0.77
CA ARG A 64 -1.22 11.44 0.21
C ARG A 64 -1.25 10.85 1.62
N ALA A 65 -2.37 10.25 2.02
CA ALA A 65 -2.51 9.61 3.32
C ALA A 65 -1.54 8.43 3.48
N LEU A 66 -1.38 7.58 2.47
CA LEU A 66 -0.41 6.48 2.49
C LEU A 66 1.04 6.97 2.61
N VAL A 67 1.42 8.02 1.88
CA VAL A 67 2.75 8.62 2.01
C VAL A 67 2.97 9.17 3.42
N LYS A 68 1.96 9.84 4.00
CA LYS A 68 2.02 10.35 5.38
C LYS A 68 2.12 9.20 6.39
N ALA A 69 1.30 8.16 6.25
CA ALA A 69 1.31 6.99 7.11
C ALA A 69 2.65 6.27 7.05
N ALA A 70 3.23 6.06 5.86
CA ALA A 70 4.55 5.47 5.69
C ALA A 70 5.63 6.29 6.41
N LYS A 71 5.60 7.63 6.30
CA LYS A 71 6.52 8.52 7.04
C LYS A 71 6.34 8.40 8.55
N ASN A 72 5.11 8.28 9.03
CA ASN A 72 4.80 8.14 10.46
C ASN A 72 5.21 6.78 11.03
N TYR A 73 5.10 5.71 10.23
CA TYR A 73 5.48 4.36 10.65
C TYR A 73 6.98 4.11 10.53
N LYS A 74 7.70 4.87 9.70
CA LYS A 74 9.14 4.71 9.50
C LYS A 74 9.95 4.72 10.82
N PRO A 75 9.81 5.69 11.74
CA PRO A 75 10.55 5.66 12.99
C PRO A 75 10.27 4.43 13.86
N GLN A 76 9.05 3.89 13.81
CA GLN A 76 8.71 2.68 14.54
C GLN A 76 9.31 1.45 13.87
N ALA A 77 9.30 1.39 12.54
CA ALA A 77 9.95 0.33 11.78
C ALA A 77 11.46 0.34 12.00
N ASP A 78 12.09 1.51 11.95
CA ASP A 78 13.54 1.69 12.11
C ASP A 78 14.03 1.27 13.51
N LYS A 79 13.20 1.42 14.56
CA LYS A 79 13.53 0.92 15.92
C LYS A 79 13.65 -0.59 15.99
N HIS A 80 12.82 -1.32 15.24
CA HIS A 80 12.78 -2.78 15.25
C HIS A 80 13.56 -3.40 14.09
N GLY A 81 14.02 -2.59 13.14
CA GLY A 81 14.91 -3.00 12.06
C GLY A 81 16.31 -3.26 12.61
N SER A 82 16.68 -4.53 12.77
CA SER A 82 18.08 -4.88 13.01
C SER A 82 18.95 -4.35 11.86
N VAL A 83 20.13 -3.81 12.18
CA VAL A 83 21.15 -3.48 11.17
C VAL A 83 21.44 -4.75 10.39
N GLN A 84 20.95 -4.83 9.15
CA GLN A 84 21.24 -5.94 8.28
C GLN A 84 22.71 -5.88 7.90
N PRO A 85 23.48 -6.98 8.00
CA PRO A 85 24.85 -7.01 7.52
C PRO A 85 24.88 -6.59 6.04
N PRO A 86 25.86 -5.76 5.62
CA PRO A 86 25.98 -5.36 4.23
C PRO A 86 26.18 -6.59 3.34
N PHE A 87 25.27 -6.80 2.39
CA PHE A 87 25.30 -7.92 1.46
C PHE A 87 26.35 -7.68 0.37
N LYS A 88 27.23 -8.65 0.14
CA LYS A 88 28.21 -8.63 -0.95
C LYS A 88 27.75 -9.55 -2.08
N VAL A 89 28.05 -9.16 -3.33
CA VAL A 89 27.76 -9.97 -4.51
C VAL A 89 28.53 -11.29 -4.41
N GLY A 90 27.81 -12.40 -4.32
CA GLY A 90 28.38 -13.75 -4.12
C GLY A 90 28.07 -14.37 -2.75
N ASP A 91 27.48 -13.61 -1.82
CA ASP A 91 27.03 -14.14 -0.53
C ASP A 91 25.88 -15.15 -0.73
N LYS A 92 26.13 -16.43 -0.41
CA LYS A 92 25.09 -17.46 -0.25
C LYS A 92 24.46 -17.32 1.13
N ASN A 93 23.83 -16.19 1.44
CA ASN A 93 23.19 -16.05 2.73
C ASN A 93 21.98 -17.01 2.81
N PRO A 94 21.81 -17.76 3.90
CA PRO A 94 20.49 -18.26 4.24
C PRO A 94 19.61 -17.01 4.34
N VAL A 95 18.62 -16.91 3.46
CA VAL A 95 17.56 -15.91 3.61
C VAL A 95 17.06 -16.02 5.05
N PRO A 96 17.18 -14.97 5.88
CA PRO A 96 16.65 -15.05 7.23
C PRO A 96 15.16 -15.30 7.08
N CYS A 97 14.66 -16.39 7.64
CA CYS A 97 13.23 -16.61 7.79
C CYS A 97 12.73 -15.60 8.84
N SER A 98 12.60 -14.33 8.45
CA SER A 98 11.78 -13.39 9.20
C SER A 98 10.33 -13.80 8.94
N ASN A 99 9.71 -14.39 9.95
CA ASN A 99 8.29 -14.71 9.97
C ASN A 99 7.49 -13.56 9.35
N GLY A 100 6.76 -13.89 8.29
CA GLY A 100 6.18 -12.95 7.35
C GLY A 100 5.46 -11.78 8.03
N ARG A 101 6.06 -10.60 7.92
CA ARG A 101 5.37 -9.30 8.01
C ARG A 101 5.97 -8.41 6.93
N GLY A 102 5.24 -8.29 5.82
CA GLY A 102 5.66 -7.60 4.61
C GLY A 102 6.13 -6.17 4.89
N GLY A 103 7.37 -5.90 4.53
CA GLY A 103 7.99 -4.58 4.52
C GLY A 103 8.65 -4.37 3.17
N GLY A 104 8.36 -3.24 2.55
CA GLY A 104 8.63 -2.96 1.13
C GLY A 104 10.08 -3.14 0.72
N VAL A 105 10.25 -3.62 -0.52
CA VAL A 105 11.52 -3.70 -1.23
C VAL A 105 12.09 -2.29 -1.36
N GLN A 106 13.03 -1.92 -0.51
CA GLN A 106 13.89 -0.75 -0.74
C GLN A 106 14.77 -1.07 -1.94
N LYS A 107 14.31 -0.71 -3.14
CA LYS A 107 15.11 -0.78 -4.36
C LYS A 107 16.19 0.30 -4.26
N VAL A 108 17.36 -0.08 -3.75
CA VAL A 108 18.57 0.75 -3.82
C VAL A 108 19.02 0.76 -5.28
N MET A 109 18.62 1.80 -6.02
CA MET A 109 19.23 2.12 -7.31
C MET A 109 20.62 2.69 -7.04
N ALA A 110 21.64 1.84 -7.07
CA ALA A 110 23.03 2.30 -7.14
C ALA A 110 23.31 2.73 -8.59
N ASN A 111 23.46 4.04 -8.78
CA ASN A 111 23.82 4.68 -10.03
C ASN A 111 25.32 4.46 -10.29
N CYS A 112 25.68 3.55 -11.21
CA CYS A 112 27.07 3.34 -11.61
C CYS A 112 27.42 4.22 -12.82
N HIS A 113 27.92 5.43 -12.56
CA HIS A 113 28.66 6.22 -13.55
C HIS A 113 30.12 5.76 -13.60
N GLY A 114 30.51 5.23 -14.78
CA GLY A 114 31.82 5.37 -15.41
C GLY A 114 33.06 4.81 -14.72
N VAL A 115 33.63 3.73 -15.28
CA VAL A 115 35.09 3.58 -15.38
C VAL A 115 35.46 2.96 -16.74
N ARG A 116 36.21 3.77 -17.48
CA ARG A 116 36.98 3.56 -18.71
C ARG A 116 37.87 2.31 -18.58
N ARG A 117 37.82 1.37 -19.54
CA ARG A 117 38.86 0.33 -19.67
C ARG A 117 39.83 0.73 -20.80
N ASN A 118 41.03 1.12 -20.41
CA ASN A 118 42.22 0.88 -21.23
C ASN A 118 42.81 -0.44 -20.75
N SER A 119 43.07 -1.37 -21.66
CA SER A 119 44.18 -2.32 -21.55
C SER A 119 44.37 -3.02 -22.88
N SER A 120 45.54 -2.75 -23.43
CA SER A 120 46.27 -3.40 -24.50
C SER A 120 46.55 -4.89 -24.26
N GLU A 121 47.04 -5.55 -25.32
CA GLU A 121 47.58 -6.92 -25.44
C GLU A 121 46.50 -7.99 -25.55
N THR A 122 46.42 -8.81 -26.60
CA THR A 122 47.43 -9.33 -27.54
C THR A 122 47.00 -9.25 -29.00
#